data_AF-A0A937DRJ9-F1
#
_entry.id   AF-A0A937DRJ9-F1
#
_cell.length_a   1.000
_cell.length_b   1.000
_cell.length_c   1.000
_cell.angle_alpha   90.00
_cell.angle_beta   90.00
_cell.angle_gamma   90.00
#
_symmetry.space_group_name_H-M   'P 1'
#
loop_
_entity.id
_entity.type
_entity.pdbx_description
1 polymer ?
#
loop_
_entity_poly.entity_id
_entity_poly.type
_entity_poly.pdbx_seq_one_letter_code
_entity_poly.pdbx_strand_id
1 'polypeptide(L)' 'MTEADVVIVGGGVMGSSIAYHLRSDPNFTGRVVVVERDPSYARASSA' A
#
# COMPACT_ATOMS: atom_id res chain seq x y z
N MET A 1 -7.84 -17.15 3.97
CA MET A 1 -7.88 -15.92 3.14
C MET A 1 -6.47 -15.33 3.05
N THR A 2 -5.64 -15.84 2.14
CA THR A 2 -4.21 -15.47 2.03
C THR A 2 -3.85 -14.83 0.68
N GLU A 3 -4.83 -14.57 -0.19
CA GLU A 3 -4.57 -13.94 -1.49
C GLU A 3 -4.73 -12.42 -1.42
N ALA A 4 -3.92 -11.73 -2.22
CA ALA A 4 -4.01 -10.31 -2.52
C ALA A 4 -3.79 -10.15 -4.04
N ASP A 5 -4.56 -9.26 -4.67
CA ASP A 5 -4.38 -8.93 -6.08
C ASP A 5 -3.14 -8.05 -6.27
N VAL A 6 -2.86 -7.19 -5.29
CA VAL A 6 -1.68 -6.30 -5.28
C VAL A 6 -1.02 -6.33 -3.90
N VAL A 7 0.30 -6.56 -3.90
CA VAL A 7 1.15 -6.42 -2.72
C VAL A 7 2.14 -5.28 -2.94
N ILE A 8 2.13 -4.31 -2.04
CA ILE A 8 3.04 -3.15 -2.04
C ILE A 8 4.05 -3.36 -0.92
N VAL A 9 5.33 -3.55 -1.27
CA VAL A 9 6.42 -3.68 -0.30
C VAL A 9 7.00 -2.30 -0.03
N GLY A 10 6.54 -1.74 1.08
CA GLY A 10 6.69 -0.37 1.57
C GLY A 10 6.02 0.70 0.72
N GLY A 11 5.27 1.70 1.18
CA GLY A 11 4.51 1.98 2.38
C GLY A 11 4.77 3.42 2.84
N GLY A 12 6.02 3.85 2.82
CA GLY A 12 6.39 5.27 2.75
C GLY A 12 5.62 6.03 1.65
N VAL A 13 5.85 7.34 1.52
CA VAL A 13 4.99 8.26 0.75
C VAL A 13 4.55 7.70 -0.62
N MET A 14 5.46 7.09 -1.38
CA MET A 14 5.15 6.47 -2.67
C MET A 14 4.21 5.26 -2.55
N GLY A 15 4.51 4.28 -1.70
CA GLY A 15 3.68 3.08 -1.58
C GLY A 15 2.31 3.36 -0.96
N SER A 16 2.22 4.28 0.00
CA SER A 16 0.93 4.76 0.51
C SER A 16 0.12 5.48 -0.56
N SER A 17 0.77 6.34 -1.38
CA SER A 17 0.09 7.02 -2.49
C SER A 17 -0.45 6.02 -3.51
N ILE A 18 0.33 5.02 -3.90
CA ILE A 18 -0.11 3.96 -4.82
C ILE A 18 -1.30 3.20 -4.24
N ALA A 19 -1.23 2.77 -2.98
CA ALA A 19 -2.31 2.06 -2.31
C ALA A 19 -3.61 2.89 -2.26
N TYR A 20 -3.49 4.18 -1.94
CA TYR A 20 -4.61 5.11 -1.89
C TYR A 20 -5.28 5.28 -3.25
N HIS A 21 -4.50 5.53 -4.31
CA HIS A 21 -5.05 5.76 -5.64
C HIS A 21 -5.66 4.48 -6.23
N LEU A 22 -5.05 3.31 -6.01
CA LEU A 22 -5.65 2.03 -6.40
C LEU A 22 -7.00 1.81 -5.69
N ARG A 23 -7.08 2.10 -4.39
CA ARG A 23 -8.35 1.95 -3.64
C ARG A 23 -9.38 3.04 -3.95
N SER A 24 -8.97 4.14 -4.55
CA SER A 24 -9.85 5.23 -4.95
C SER A 24 -10.39 5.08 -6.38
N ASP A 25 -9.78 4.24 -7.21
CA ASP A 25 -10.27 3.94 -8.56
C ASP A 25 -11.56 3.10 -8.47
N PRO A 26 -12.71 3.60 -8.96
CA PRO A 26 -13.97 2.85 -8.90
C PRO A 26 -13.95 1.56 -9.73
N ASN A 27 -13.02 1.42 -10.68
CA ASN A 27 -12.88 0.21 -11.49
C ASN A 27 -11.98 -0.84 -10.82
N PHE A 28 -11.31 -0.52 -9.71
CA PHE A 28 -10.45 -1.45 -9.00
C PHE A 28 -11.16 -2.02 -7.76
N THR A 29 -11.52 -3.30 -7.82
CA THR A 29 -12.20 -4.01 -6.72
C THR A 29 -11.30 -4.97 -5.96
N GLY A 30 -10.02 -5.08 -6.36
CA GLY A 30 -9.06 -6.00 -5.78
C GLY A 30 -8.64 -5.67 -4.35
N ARG A 31 -8.04 -6.66 -3.69
CA ARG A 31 -7.41 -6.55 -2.38
C ARG A 31 -5.97 -6.05 -2.52
N VAL A 32 -5.70 -4.90 -1.89
CA VAL A 32 -4.35 -4.34 -1.74
C VAL A 32 -3.82 -4.67 -0.36
N VAL A 33 -2.59 -5.18 -0.28
CA VAL A 33 -1.84 -5.37 0.97
C VAL A 33 -0.59 -4.51 0.92
N VAL A 34 -0.45 -3.60 1.88
CA VAL A 34 0.79 -2.85 2.09
C VAL A 34 1.56 -3.55 3.20
N VAL A 35 2.81 -3.90 2.92
CA VAL A 35 3.74 -4.46 3.90
C VAL A 35 4.76 -3.39 4.22
N GLU A 36 4.75 -2.90 5.45
CA GLU A 36 5.82 -2.04 5.95
C GLU A 36 6.63 -2.66 7.06
N ARG A 37 7.94 -2.40 7.01
CA ARG A 37 8.86 -2.86 8.05
C ARG A 37 8.61 -2.16 9.38
N ASP A 38 8.29 -0.86 9.32
CA ASP A 38 7.95 -0.05 10.49
C ASP A 38 6.47 0.33 10.44
N PRO A 39 5.59 -0.35 11.21
CA PRO A 39 4.17 -0.07 11.23
C PRO A 39 3.81 1.34 11.72
N SER A 40 4.73 2.02 12.43
CA SER A 40 4.56 3.40 12.86
C SER A 40 4.88 4.41 11.75
N TYR A 41 5.47 3.96 10.64
CA TYR A 41 6.01 4.79 9.57
C TYR A 41 7.11 5.78 9.99
N ALA A 42 7.58 5.73 11.24
CA ALA A 42 8.57 6.67 11.78
C ALA A 42 9.91 6.64 11.01
N ARG A 43 10.24 5.49 10.40
CA ARG A 43 11.41 5.33 9.51
C ARG A 43 11.06 5.02 8.07
N ALA A 44 9.83 5.29 7.65
CA ALA A 44 9.43 5.11 6.25
C ALA A 44 10.04 6.22 5.37
N SER A 45 10.30 5.90 4.10
CA SER A 45 10.76 6.91 3.13
C SER A 45 9.66 7.94 2.87
N SER A 46 10.03 9.22 2.81
CA SER A 46 9.09 10.35 2.72
C SER A 46 9.39 11.36 1.62
N ALA A 47 10.46 11.18 0.85
CA ALA A 47 10.91 12.06 -0.23
C ALA A 47 11.76 11.26 -1.22
#